data_AF-A0A520CFI9-F1
#
_entry.id   AF-A0A520CFI9-F1
#
_cell.length_a   1.000
_cell.length_b   1.000
_cell.length_c   1.000
_cell.angle_alpha   90.00
_cell.angle_beta   90.00
_cell.angle_gamma   90.00
#
_symmetry.space_group_name_H-M   'P 1'
#
loop_
_entity.id
_entity.type
_entity.pdbx_description
1 polymer ?
#
loop_
_entity_poly.entity_id
_entity_poly.type
_entity_poly.pdbx_seq_one_letter_code
_entity_poly.pdbx_strand_id
1 'polypeptide(L)'
;MKTDLVEIFQTIRANLQPYTANGFTARVNSETVYELWSEKLFDTDGEKIEAVPFASVNIEDDSVQFCLLSTQSEPELSKIIHPDLMELSINGTSCFNIANLDDKLIDQIISTLGANFTNFKQNGWV
;
A
#
# COMPACT_ATOMS: atom_id res chain seq x y z
N MET A 1 -3.82 15.42 20.99
CA MET A 1 -2.70 14.47 21.13
C MET A 1 -2.07 14.36 19.77
N LYS A 2 -0.74 14.48 19.65
CA LYS A 2 -0.04 14.11 18.42
C LYS A 2 0.05 12.57 18.45
N THR A 3 -0.54 11.90 17.47
CA THR A 3 -0.46 10.43 17.39
C THR A 3 1.01 10.02 17.26
N ASP A 4 1.42 8.97 17.96
CA ASP A 4 2.80 8.46 17.87
C ASP A 4 3.04 7.91 16.47
N LEU A 5 4.16 8.26 15.82
CA LEU A 5 4.50 7.75 14.48
C LEU A 5 4.59 6.22 14.48
N VAL A 6 5.05 5.63 15.59
CA VAL A 6 5.06 4.17 15.77
C VAL A 6 3.63 3.62 15.78
N GLU A 7 2.69 4.30 16.45
CA GLU A 7 1.28 3.90 16.49
C GLU A 7 0.62 3.98 15.11
N ILE A 8 0.87 5.06 14.35
CA ILE A 8 0.40 5.20 12.96
C ILE A 8 0.97 4.06 12.11
N PHE A 9 2.29 3.82 12.19
CA PHE A 9 2.96 2.78 11.42
C PHE A 9 2.39 1.39 11.73
N GLN A 10 2.26 1.03 13.01
CA GLN A 10 1.73 -0.28 13.40
C GLN A 10 0.28 -0.46 12.96
N THR A 11 -0.52 0.60 13.02
CA THR A 11 -1.93 0.57 12.57
C THR A 11 -2.01 0.33 11.07
N ILE A 12 -1.24 1.05 10.26
CA ILE A 12 -1.24 0.86 8.79
C ILE A 12 -0.66 -0.52 8.46
N ARG A 13 0.46 -0.93 9.07
CA ARG A 13 1.07 -2.24 8.89
C ARG A 13 0.09 -3.39 9.20
N ALA A 14 -0.70 -3.28 10.26
CA ALA A 14 -1.71 -4.28 10.61
C ALA A 14 -2.77 -4.46 9.51
N ASN A 15 -3.06 -3.41 8.73
CA ASN A 15 -3.96 -3.50 7.57
C ASN A 15 -3.29 -4.12 6.34
N LEU A 16 -1.96 -4.08 6.23
CA LEU A 16 -1.22 -4.77 5.15
C LEU A 16 -1.03 -6.27 5.45
N GLN A 17 -0.77 -6.64 6.71
CA GLN A 17 -0.42 -8.02 7.08
C GLN A 17 -1.36 -9.12 6.55
N PRO A 18 -2.69 -8.98 6.55
CA PRO A 18 -3.62 -10.00 6.03
C PRO A 18 -3.38 -10.38 4.57
N TYR A 19 -2.80 -9.49 3.75
CA TYR A 19 -2.51 -9.78 2.35
C TYR A 19 -1.40 -10.84 2.20
N THR A 20 -0.56 -11.08 3.21
CA THR A 20 0.44 -12.18 3.15
C THR A 20 -0.21 -13.56 3.00
N ALA A 21 -1.37 -13.78 3.62
CA ALA A 21 -2.15 -15.01 3.46
C ALA A 21 -2.75 -15.17 2.05
N ASN A 22 -2.74 -14.10 1.25
CA ASN A 22 -3.27 -14.08 -0.10
C ASN A 22 -2.18 -14.27 -1.17
N GLY A 23 -0.91 -14.48 -0.83
CA GLY A 23 0.16 -14.73 -1.81
C GLY A 23 1.16 -13.59 -1.97
N PHE A 24 1.05 -12.53 -1.15
CA PHE A 24 2.09 -11.51 -1.04
C PHE A 24 3.19 -11.92 -0.05
N THR A 25 4.41 -11.51 -0.35
CA THR A 25 5.56 -11.68 0.53
C THR A 25 5.93 -10.34 1.16
N ALA A 26 6.21 -10.35 2.47
CA ALA A 26 6.82 -9.21 3.14
C ALA A 26 8.31 -9.15 2.81
N ARG A 27 8.65 -8.42 1.74
CA ARG A 27 10.04 -8.29 1.27
C ARG A 27 10.89 -7.50 2.26
N VAL A 28 10.29 -6.49 2.89
CA VAL A 28 10.84 -5.79 4.05
C VAL A 28 9.88 -5.93 5.22
N ASN A 29 10.41 -6.28 6.38
CA ASN A 29 9.66 -6.41 7.63
C ASN A 29 10.56 -6.00 8.81
N SER A 30 10.57 -4.72 9.12
CA SER A 30 11.31 -4.15 10.25
C SER A 30 10.38 -3.37 11.18
N GLU A 31 10.94 -2.76 12.22
CA GLU A 31 10.18 -1.90 13.14
C GLU A 31 9.79 -0.55 12.52
N THR A 32 10.41 -0.17 11.40
CA THR A 32 10.24 1.14 10.76
C THR A 32 9.81 1.06 9.30
N VAL A 33 9.87 -0.12 8.67
CA VAL A 33 9.51 -0.33 7.26
C VAL A 33 8.79 -1.66 7.10
N TYR A 34 7.72 -1.66 6.31
CA TYR A 34 7.02 -2.88 5.90
C TYR A 34 6.61 -2.76 4.43
N GLU A 35 7.02 -3.74 3.62
CA GLU A 35 6.76 -3.75 2.18
C GLU A 35 6.17 -5.09 1.76
N LEU A 36 5.07 -5.04 1.01
CA LEU A 36 4.46 -6.20 0.41
C LEU A 36 4.65 -6.23 -1.09
N TRP A 37 5.02 -7.41 -1.57
CA TRP A 37 5.28 -7.68 -2.98
C TRP A 37 4.57 -8.96 -3.41
N SER A 38 4.07 -8.99 -4.64
CA SER A 38 3.79 -10.25 -5.31
C SER A 38 5.10 -10.78 -5.88
N GLU A 39 5.45 -12.01 -5.50
CA GLU A 39 6.61 -12.73 -6.02
C GLU A 39 6.21 -13.75 -7.09
N LYS A 40 4.99 -13.64 -7.64
CA LYS A 40 4.53 -14.53 -8.70
C LYS A 40 5.37 -14.30 -9.95
N LEU A 41 5.88 -15.39 -10.53
CA LEU A 41 6.83 -15.33 -11.65
C LEU A 41 6.17 -15.43 -13.03
N PHE A 42 4.88 -15.75 -13.08
CA PHE A 42 4.11 -15.86 -14.33
C PHE A 42 2.71 -15.27 -14.14
N ASP A 43 2.22 -14.56 -15.16
CA ASP A 43 0.84 -14.05 -15.19
C ASP A 43 -0.18 -15.13 -15.60
N THR A 44 -1.43 -14.73 -15.88
CA THR A 44 -2.49 -15.67 -16.29
C THR A 44 -2.27 -16.29 -17.66
N ASP A 45 -1.50 -15.65 -18.53
CA ASP A 45 -1.23 -16.11 -19.90
C ASP A 45 0.03 -17.01 -19.95
N GLY A 46 0.73 -17.16 -18.81
CA GLY A 46 1.94 -17.97 -18.67
C GLY A 46 3.20 -17.21 -19.05
N GLU A 47 3.11 -15.89 -19.24
CA GLU A 47 4.26 -15.03 -19.52
C GLU A 47 5.02 -14.73 -18.24
N LYS A 48 6.35 -14.70 -18.34
CA LYS A 48 7.20 -14.43 -17.18
C LYS A 48 7.07 -12.97 -16.76
N ILE A 49 6.72 -12.74 -15.51
CA ILE A 49 6.66 -11.41 -14.91
C ILE A 49 7.75 -11.24 -13.85
N GLU A 50 8.15 -9.99 -13.64
CA GLU A 50 8.94 -9.61 -12.47
C GLU A 50 8.05 -9.53 -11.22
N ALA A 51 8.67 -9.58 -10.05
CA ALA A 51 7.96 -9.35 -8.80
C ALA A 51 7.32 -7.95 -8.81
N VAL A 52 6.05 -7.88 -8.45
CA VAL A 52 5.26 -6.64 -8.51
C VAL A 52 5.09 -6.06 -7.11
N PRO A 53 5.49 -4.81 -6.85
CA PRO A 53 5.28 -4.18 -5.55
C PRO A 53 3.80 -3.86 -5.34
N PHE A 54 3.26 -4.11 -4.15
CA PHE A 54 1.84 -3.93 -3.83
C PHE A 54 1.56 -2.72 -2.95
N ALA A 55 2.28 -2.60 -1.83
CA ALA A 55 2.16 -1.47 -0.92
C ALA A 55 3.34 -1.42 0.04
N SER A 56 3.66 -0.24 0.54
CA SER A 56 4.65 -0.05 1.59
C SER A 56 4.18 0.92 2.65
N VAL A 57 4.73 0.78 3.85
CA VAL A 57 4.64 1.76 4.93
C VAL A 57 6.01 1.92 5.59
N ASN A 58 6.43 3.16 5.81
CA ASN A 58 7.72 3.53 6.41
C ASN A 58 7.58 4.72 7.35
N ILE A 59 8.29 4.69 8.47
CA ILE A 59 8.44 5.84 9.37
C ILE A 59 9.49 6.78 8.79
N GLU A 60 9.11 8.02 8.52
CA GLU A 60 9.98 9.13 8.13
C GLU A 60 10.13 10.11 9.30
N ASP A 61 10.93 11.17 9.12
CA ASP A 61 11.32 12.10 10.20
C ASP A 61 10.13 12.73 10.96
N ASP A 62 9.05 13.10 10.26
CA ASP A 62 7.90 13.81 10.83
C ASP A 62 6.53 13.18 10.56
N SER A 63 6.50 12.09 9.81
CA SER A 63 5.28 11.43 9.33
C SER A 63 5.53 9.95 9.04
N VAL A 64 4.45 9.20 8.87
CA VAL A 64 4.50 7.84 8.31
C VAL A 64 4.15 7.93 6.84
N GLN A 65 5.03 7.50 5.97
CA GLN A 65 4.75 7.40 4.55
C GLN A 65 4.04 6.08 4.25
N PHE A 66 2.91 6.16 3.57
CA PHE A 66 2.19 5.01 3.02
C PHE A 66 2.19 5.12 1.50
N CYS A 67 2.61 4.09 0.79
CA CYS A 67 2.56 4.06 -0.67
C CYS A 67 1.70 2.90 -1.16
N LEU A 68 0.79 3.20 -2.09
CA LEU A 68 0.12 2.23 -2.92
C LEU A 68 0.98 1.99 -4.16
N LEU A 69 1.49 0.77 -4.32
CA LEU A 69 2.42 0.42 -5.38
C LEU A 69 1.73 -0.48 -6.40
N SER A 70 2.05 -0.29 -7.68
CA SER A 70 1.55 -1.08 -8.79
C SER A 70 2.40 -0.82 -10.03
N THR A 71 2.29 -1.68 -11.04
CA THR A 71 2.84 -1.42 -12.38
C THR A 71 1.95 -0.48 -13.21
N GLN A 72 0.77 -0.12 -12.70
CA GLN A 72 -0.11 0.85 -13.33
C GLN A 72 0.43 2.28 -13.30
N SER A 73 -0.05 3.11 -14.22
CA SER A 73 0.24 4.53 -14.21
C SER A 73 -0.52 5.25 -13.09
N GLU A 74 0.05 6.35 -12.60
CA GLU A 74 -0.58 7.20 -11.56
C GLU A 74 -2.03 7.62 -11.89
N PRO A 75 -2.39 7.97 -13.15
CA PRO A 75 -3.78 8.23 -13.49
C PRO A 75 -4.74 7.07 -13.21
N GLU A 76 -4.31 5.82 -13.38
CA GLU A 76 -5.17 4.66 -13.09
C GLU A 76 -5.26 4.40 -11.57
N LEU A 77 -4.15 4.52 -10.85
CA LEU A 77 -4.14 4.41 -9.39
C LEU A 77 -5.01 5.48 -8.73
N SER A 78 -4.98 6.71 -9.24
CA SER A 78 -5.79 7.81 -8.69
C SER A 78 -7.30 7.54 -8.71
N LYS A 79 -7.79 6.67 -9.61
CA LYS A 79 -9.21 6.30 -9.70
C LYS A 79 -9.69 5.42 -8.54
N ILE A 80 -8.76 4.73 -7.85
CA ILE A 80 -9.07 3.84 -6.73
C ILE A 80 -8.69 4.43 -5.37
N ILE A 81 -8.09 5.62 -5.37
CA ILE A 81 -7.67 6.33 -4.16
C ILE A 81 -8.75 7.35 -3.82
N HIS A 82 -9.17 7.36 -2.55
CA HIS A 82 -10.16 8.34 -2.08
C HIS A 82 -9.59 9.78 -2.14
N PRO A 83 -10.37 10.79 -2.55
CA PRO A 83 -9.90 12.18 -2.64
C PRO A 83 -9.21 12.70 -1.39
N ASP A 84 -9.76 12.46 -0.19
CA ASP A 84 -9.14 12.92 1.05
C ASP A 84 -7.75 12.30 1.32
N LEU A 85 -7.53 11.04 0.95
CA LEU A 85 -6.21 10.42 1.02
C LEU A 85 -5.28 11.05 -0.04
N MET A 86 -5.81 11.38 -1.21
CA MET A 86 -5.08 12.07 -2.28
C MET A 86 -4.62 13.48 -1.88
N GLU A 87 -5.31 14.17 -0.98
CA GLU A 87 -4.86 15.46 -0.43
C GLU A 87 -3.52 15.35 0.32
N LEU A 88 -3.18 14.15 0.81
CA LEU A 88 -1.92 13.84 1.48
C LEU A 88 -0.82 13.36 0.50
N SER A 89 -1.11 13.34 -0.81
CA SER A 89 -0.20 12.80 -1.82
C SER A 89 1.09 13.61 -1.94
N ILE A 90 2.18 12.89 -2.15
CA ILE A 90 3.50 13.46 -2.36
C ILE A 90 3.67 13.72 -3.85
N ASN A 91 3.66 14.97 -4.27
CA ASN A 91 3.87 15.39 -5.66
C ASN A 91 2.94 14.71 -6.69
N GLY A 92 1.70 14.38 -6.29
CA GLY A 92 0.74 13.71 -7.16
C GLY A 92 1.04 12.23 -7.44
N THR A 93 1.88 11.61 -6.61
CA THR A 93 2.12 10.15 -6.63
C THR A 93 1.14 9.42 -5.71
N SER A 94 1.10 8.10 -5.83
CA SER A 94 0.33 7.23 -4.92
C SER A 94 1.04 6.96 -3.57
N CYS A 95 1.90 7.88 -3.13
CA CYS A 95 2.52 7.91 -1.81
C CYS A 95 1.97 9.07 -0.99
N PHE A 96 1.73 8.86 0.31
CA PHE A 96 1.03 9.78 1.19
C PHE A 96 1.78 9.97 2.49
N ASN A 97 1.93 11.23 2.95
CA ASN A 97 2.52 11.54 4.25
C ASN A 97 1.42 11.60 5.32
N ILE A 98 1.40 10.60 6.20
CA ILE A 98 0.40 10.45 7.26
C ILE A 98 1.00 10.91 8.59
N ALA A 99 0.75 12.18 8.95
CA ALA A 99 1.18 12.75 10.23
C ALA A 99 0.14 12.58 11.36
N ASN A 100 -1.11 12.32 11.00
CA ASN A 100 -2.21 12.02 11.92
C ASN A 100 -3.10 10.95 11.27
N LEU A 101 -3.65 10.07 12.08
CA LEU A 101 -4.49 8.96 11.63
C LEU A 101 -5.79 8.97 12.43
N ASP A 102 -6.92 9.02 11.73
CA ASP A 102 -8.26 8.87 12.29
C ASP A 102 -8.99 7.71 11.60
N ASP A 103 -10.14 7.31 12.14
CA ASP A 103 -10.93 6.17 11.63
C ASP A 103 -11.29 6.34 10.15
N LYS A 104 -11.56 7.58 9.73
CA LYS A 104 -11.91 7.90 8.34
C LYS A 104 -10.75 7.63 7.40
N LEU A 105 -9.54 8.04 7.77
CA LEU A 105 -8.33 7.81 6.98
C LEU A 105 -7.92 6.34 6.96
N ILE A 106 -8.14 5.61 8.07
CA ILE A 106 -7.96 4.15 8.13
C ILE A 106 -8.90 3.47 7.13
N ASP A 107 -10.18 3.81 7.12
CA ASP A 107 -11.17 3.24 6.19
C ASP A 107 -10.79 3.50 4.72
N GLN A 108 -10.23 4.67 4.42
CA GLN A 108 -9.75 5.01 3.09
C GLN A 108 -8.54 4.15 2.68
N ILE A 109 -7.57 3.96 3.58
CA ILE A 109 -6.42 3.06 3.35
C ILE A 109 -6.90 1.63 3.09
N ILE A 110 -7.83 1.11 3.91
CA ILE A 110 -8.40 -0.23 3.75
C ILE A 110 -9.10 -0.37 2.39
N SER A 111 -9.94 0.61 2.02
CA SER A 111 -10.67 0.61 0.76
C SER A 111 -9.72 0.61 -0.45
N THR A 112 -8.70 1.48 -0.43
CA THR A 112 -7.69 1.59 -1.48
C THR A 112 -6.84 0.32 -1.60
N LEU A 113 -6.42 -0.31 -0.48
CA LEU A 113 -5.74 -1.60 -0.50
C LEU A 113 -6.62 -2.71 -1.08
N GLY A 114 -7.92 -2.75 -0.73
CA GLY A 114 -8.89 -3.70 -1.28
C GLY A 114 -9.09 -3.54 -2.78
N ALA A 115 -9.14 -2.30 -3.27
CA ALA A 115 -9.23 -2.00 -4.69
C ALA A 115 -7.96 -2.42 -5.44
N ASN A 116 -6.77 -2.09 -4.93
CA ASN A 116 -5.50 -2.52 -5.54
C ASN A 116 -5.38 -4.06 -5.53
N PHE A 117 -5.79 -4.74 -4.45
CA PHE A 117 -5.79 -6.20 -4.41
C PHE A 117 -6.72 -6.82 -5.45
N THR A 118 -7.90 -6.22 -5.68
CA THR A 118 -8.81 -6.65 -6.75
C THR A 118 -8.14 -6.53 -8.11
N ASN A 119 -7.37 -5.47 -8.34
CA ASN A 119 -6.60 -5.32 -9.55
C ASN A 119 -5.50 -6.38 -9.71
N PHE A 120 -4.74 -6.68 -8.65
CA PHE A 120 -3.71 -7.72 -8.67
C PHE A 120 -4.31 -9.09 -9.04
N LYS A 121 -5.49 -9.43 -8.49
CA LYS A 121 -6.20 -10.67 -8.84
C LYS A 121 -6.63 -10.70 -10.31
N GLN A 122 -7.14 -9.58 -10.84
CA GLN A 122 -7.60 -9.50 -12.23
C GLN A 122 -6.45 -9.66 -13.24
N ASN A 123 -5.25 -9.21 -12.90
CA ASN A 123 -4.05 -9.40 -13.71
C ASN A 123 -3.32 -10.73 -13.40
N GLY A 124 -3.88 -11.54 -12.50
CA GLY A 124 -3.27 -12.77 -12.02
C GLY A 124 -1.88 -12.58 -11.44
N TRP A 125 -1.58 -11.43 -10.83
CA TRP A 125 -0.36 -11.25 -10.05
C TRP A 125 -0.45 -11.90 -8.68
N VAL A 126 -1.63 -12.34 -8.27
CA VAL A 126 -1.88 -13.05 -7.02
C VAL A 126 -2.93 -14.13 -7.23
#